data_AF-A0AAD5IN47-F1
#
_entry.id   AF-A0AAD5IN47-F1
#
_cell.length_a   1.000
_cell.length_b   1.000
_cell.length_c   1.000
_cell.angle_alpha   90.00
_cell.angle_beta   90.00
_cell.angle_gamma   90.00
#
_symmetry.space_group_name_H-M   'P 1'
#
loop_
_entity.id
_entity.type
_entity.pdbx_description
1 polymer ?
#
loop_
_entity_poly.entity_id
_entity_poly.type
_entity_poly.pdbx_seq_one_letter_code
_entity_poly.pdbx_strand_id
1 'polypeptide(L)'
;MDAYLHILRKRQRYYSTVYGPRINIQDSQFYSWLLNDWERLMGSGPTNPAAVGLCSSISGPLRNLRWYVLIPCNLGRTHWAIASVDLTTGSIYLMDPFRQEVPFRHRKMQLACLRYFLPSMLHALDFHGRRRRGDMTYTLQNKPFPLNIVSRDRVPQQDRGGNCGAHTLRLIEYLTANRDTFDWSENEMGTIREKMAVEVFCNSKDWTSS
;
A
#
# COMPACT_ATOMS: atom_id res chain seq x y z
N MET A 1 -7.67 1.86 10.90
CA MET A 1 -6.65 1.67 9.86
C MET A 1 -5.48 2.62 10.09
N ASP A 2 -5.60 3.91 9.76
CA ASP A 2 -4.46 4.85 9.73
C ASP A 2 -3.78 5.11 11.09
N ALA A 3 -4.55 5.14 12.16
CA ALA A 3 -4.06 5.18 13.54
C ALA A 3 -3.00 4.10 13.81
N TYR A 4 -3.27 2.86 13.40
CA TYR A 4 -2.36 1.73 13.59
C TYR A 4 -1.17 1.79 12.61
N LEU A 5 -1.40 2.20 11.36
CA LEU A 5 -0.32 2.41 10.39
C LEU A 5 0.70 3.45 10.89
N HIS A 6 0.23 4.52 11.54
CA HIS A 6 1.11 5.50 12.19
C HIS A 6 2.02 4.86 13.25
N ILE A 7 1.46 3.98 14.09
CA ILE A 7 2.22 3.23 15.10
C ILE A 7 3.26 2.32 14.44
N LEU A 8 2.91 1.62 13.36
CA LEU A 8 3.87 0.78 12.62
C LEU A 8 5.01 1.58 12.01
N ARG A 9 4.75 2.77 11.44
CA ARG A 9 5.79 3.69 10.96
C ARG A 9 6.70 4.16 12.11
N LYS A 10 6.12 4.51 13.27
CA LYS A 10 6.86 4.89 14.48
C LYS A 10 7.79 3.74 14.88
N ARG A 11 7.26 2.51 14.99
CA ARG A 11 8.04 1.32 15.35
C ARG A 11 9.18 1.02 14.39
N GLN A 12 8.95 1.07 13.09
CA GLN A 12 10.02 0.87 12.09
C GLN A 12 11.11 1.95 12.18
N ARG A 13 10.79 3.16 12.64
CA ARG A 13 11.77 4.23 12.87
C ARG A 13 12.64 3.97 14.09
N TYR A 14 12.05 3.51 15.20
CA TYR A 14 12.74 3.38 16.50
C TYR A 14 13.33 1.99 16.78
N TYR A 15 12.80 0.93 16.16
CA TYR A 15 13.21 -0.46 16.42
C TYR A 15 13.75 -1.14 15.14
N SER A 16 14.77 -0.55 14.52
CA SER A 16 15.34 -1.03 13.25
C SER A 16 16.06 -2.38 13.31
N THR A 17 16.23 -2.96 14.51
CA THR A 17 16.77 -4.32 14.69
C THR A 17 15.68 -5.39 14.61
N VAL A 18 14.43 -5.02 14.91
CA VAL A 18 13.25 -5.92 14.88
C VAL A 18 12.47 -5.73 13.56
N TYR A 19 12.41 -4.50 13.07
CA TYR A 19 11.83 -4.16 11.78
C TYR A 19 12.95 -4.01 10.77
N GLY A 20 12.86 -4.74 9.65
CA GLY A 20 13.91 -4.81 8.62
C GLY A 20 14.21 -3.47 7.91
N PRO A 21 14.79 -3.48 6.69
CA PRO A 21 15.03 -2.24 5.96
C PRO A 21 13.73 -1.43 5.85
N ARG A 22 13.81 -0.10 6.06
CA ARG A 22 12.63 0.76 6.15
C ARG A 22 11.78 0.67 4.87
N ILE A 23 10.61 0.04 4.97
CA ILE A 23 9.59 -0.02 3.92
C ILE A 23 8.65 1.18 4.06
N ASN A 24 8.29 1.85 2.97
CA ASN A 24 7.31 2.93 3.04
C ASN A 24 5.91 2.37 3.23
N ILE A 25 5.19 2.87 4.22
CA ILE A 25 3.80 2.52 4.47
C ILE A 25 2.98 3.76 4.11
N GLN A 26 2.14 3.71 3.08
CA GLN A 26 1.19 4.78 2.76
C GLN A 26 -0.04 4.69 3.66
N ASP A 27 -0.72 5.82 3.87
CA ASP A 27 -2.01 5.83 4.55
C ASP A 27 -3.11 5.34 3.61
N SER A 28 -4.28 5.09 4.19
CA SER A 28 -5.44 4.62 3.47
C SER A 28 -6.07 5.71 2.57
N GLN A 29 -5.76 6.98 2.83
CA GLN A 29 -6.23 8.10 2.02
C GLN A 29 -5.47 8.15 0.69
N PHE A 30 -4.19 7.77 0.64
CA PHE A 30 -3.39 7.77 -0.59
C PHE A 30 -4.08 7.02 -1.75
N TYR A 31 -4.53 5.79 -1.51
CA TYR A 31 -5.26 5.00 -2.51
C TYR A 31 -6.62 5.62 -2.86
N SER A 32 -7.38 6.03 -1.84
CA SER A 32 -8.73 6.61 -2.03
C SER A 32 -8.68 7.89 -2.86
N TRP A 33 -7.66 8.70 -2.59
CA TRP A 33 -7.37 9.92 -3.29
C TRP A 33 -6.98 9.66 -4.76
N LEU A 34 -6.05 8.72 -5.00
CA LEU A 34 -5.71 8.27 -6.36
C LEU A 34 -6.91 7.76 -7.13
N LEU A 35 -7.81 7.02 -6.47
CA LEU A 35 -9.02 6.50 -7.08
C LEU A 35 -9.98 7.62 -7.50
N ASN A 36 -10.25 8.58 -6.61
CA ASN A 36 -11.13 9.72 -6.90
C ASN A 36 -10.57 10.57 -8.06
N ASP A 37 -9.25 10.81 -8.06
CA ASP A 37 -8.61 11.57 -9.14
C ASP A 37 -8.54 10.78 -10.45
N TRP A 38 -8.32 9.46 -10.39
CA TRP A 38 -8.44 8.59 -11.57
C TRP A 38 -9.81 8.68 -12.22
N GLU A 39 -10.89 8.59 -11.42
CA GLU A 39 -12.26 8.73 -11.92
C GLU A 39 -12.47 10.10 -12.59
N ARG A 40 -11.91 11.17 -12.02
CA ARG A 40 -11.94 12.52 -12.62
C ARG A 40 -11.13 12.63 -13.92
N LEU A 41 -10.01 11.93 -14.02
CA LEU A 41 -9.02 12.09 -15.09
C LEU A 41 -9.18 11.08 -16.24
N MET A 42 -9.94 10.01 -16.06
CA MET A 42 -10.31 9.06 -17.12
C MET A 42 -11.08 9.69 -18.29
N GLY A 43 -11.59 10.92 -18.14
CA GLY A 43 -12.12 11.73 -19.24
C GLY A 43 -11.09 12.57 -20.01
N SER A 44 -9.85 12.67 -19.54
CA SER A 44 -8.84 13.63 -20.05
C SER A 44 -7.43 13.05 -20.30
N GLY A 45 -7.21 11.76 -20.01
CA GLY A 45 -6.01 11.02 -20.41
C GLY A 45 -4.77 11.23 -19.51
N PRO A 46 -3.75 10.37 -19.66
CA PRO A 46 -2.58 10.29 -18.77
C PRO A 46 -1.58 11.46 -18.91
N THR A 47 -1.74 12.32 -19.92
CA THR A 47 -0.93 13.53 -20.16
C THR A 47 -1.55 14.80 -19.58
N ASN A 48 -2.65 14.69 -18.83
CA ASN A 48 -3.36 15.84 -18.29
C ASN A 48 -2.45 16.66 -17.34
N PRO A 49 -2.23 17.96 -17.60
CA PRO A 49 -1.50 18.87 -16.69
C PRO A 49 -2.03 18.87 -15.26
N ALA A 50 -3.33 18.58 -15.06
CA ALA A 50 -3.92 18.39 -13.75
C ALA A 50 -3.26 17.23 -13.00
N ALA A 51 -2.96 16.09 -13.66
CA ALA A 51 -2.24 14.98 -13.06
C ALA A 51 -0.79 15.36 -12.69
N VAL A 52 -0.14 16.26 -13.46
CA VAL A 52 1.22 16.76 -13.17
C VAL A 52 1.22 17.76 -12.00
N GLY A 53 0.24 18.68 -11.95
CA GLY A 53 0.03 19.59 -10.81
C GLY A 53 -0.40 18.85 -9.53
N LEU A 54 -0.98 17.67 -9.69
CA LEU A 54 -1.28 16.73 -8.62
C LEU A 54 -0.02 16.05 -8.07
N CYS A 55 0.95 15.74 -8.93
CA CYS A 55 2.24 15.17 -8.51
C CYS A 55 3.04 16.14 -7.66
N SER A 56 2.96 17.44 -7.94
CA SER A 56 3.72 18.46 -7.21
C SER A 56 3.21 18.69 -5.79
N SER A 57 1.90 18.60 -5.54
CA SER A 57 1.31 18.70 -4.18
C SER A 57 1.62 17.47 -3.30
N ILE A 58 1.96 16.32 -3.89
CA ILE A 58 2.28 15.07 -3.20
C ILE A 58 3.78 14.75 -3.26
N SER A 59 4.56 15.69 -3.79
CA SER A 59 5.99 15.49 -3.95
C SER A 59 6.70 15.31 -2.59
N GLY A 60 6.15 15.80 -1.48
CA GLY A 60 6.69 15.58 -0.13
C GLY A 60 6.77 14.10 0.26
N PRO A 61 5.63 13.39 0.38
CA PRO A 61 5.59 11.95 0.65
C PRO A 61 6.36 11.12 -0.39
N LEU A 62 6.29 11.50 -1.66
CA LEU A 62 6.86 10.72 -2.77
C LEU A 62 8.39 10.88 -2.92
N ARG A 63 8.95 12.05 -2.56
CA ARG A 63 10.41 12.30 -2.60
C ARG A 63 11.18 11.41 -1.62
N ASN A 64 10.56 10.96 -0.54
CA ASN A 64 11.17 10.08 0.46
C ASN A 64 10.85 8.59 0.27
N LEU A 65 10.13 8.24 -0.81
CA LEU A 65 9.86 6.83 -1.11
C LEU A 65 11.17 6.05 -1.28
N ARG A 66 11.16 4.89 -0.65
CA ARG A 66 12.11 3.81 -0.84
C ARG A 66 11.58 2.93 -1.96
N TRP A 67 12.41 1.99 -2.38
CA TRP A 67 12.09 1.09 -3.48
C TRP A 67 10.88 0.19 -3.22
N TYR A 68 10.52 -0.05 -1.95
CA TYR A 68 9.34 -0.83 -1.58
C TYR A 68 8.31 0.02 -0.84
N VAL A 69 7.06 -0.07 -1.29
CA VAL A 69 5.93 0.69 -0.77
C VAL A 69 4.74 -0.22 -0.50
N LEU A 70 4.19 -0.14 0.70
CA LEU A 70 2.96 -0.83 1.12
C LEU A 70 1.82 0.18 1.10
N ILE A 71 0.77 -0.15 0.35
CA ILE A 71 -0.40 0.71 0.16
C ILE A 71 -1.65 -0.09 0.58
N PRO A 72 -2.28 0.25 1.71
CA PRO A 72 -3.59 -0.28 2.05
C PRO A 72 -4.63 0.23 1.05
N CYS A 73 -5.40 -0.68 0.45
CA CYS A 73 -6.39 -0.37 -0.56
C CYS A 73 -7.79 -0.76 -0.07
N ASN A 74 -8.73 0.18 -0.09
CA ASN A 74 -10.16 -0.10 0.13
C ASN A 74 -10.84 -0.44 -1.20
N LEU A 75 -10.70 -1.70 -1.61
CA LEU A 75 -11.20 -2.23 -2.86
C LEU A 75 -12.73 -2.26 -2.88
N GLY A 76 -13.33 -1.58 -3.84
CA GLY A 76 -14.79 -1.48 -3.95
C GLY A 76 -15.45 -0.75 -2.77
N ARG A 77 -14.68 0.01 -1.98
CA ARG A 77 -15.13 0.74 -0.77
C ARG A 77 -15.63 -0.16 0.38
N THR A 78 -15.52 -1.48 0.25
CA THR A 78 -16.04 -2.45 1.22
C THR A 78 -15.00 -3.47 1.70
N HIS A 79 -13.86 -3.58 1.01
CA HIS A 79 -12.88 -4.63 1.28
C HIS A 79 -11.47 -4.09 1.37
N TRP A 80 -10.76 -4.42 2.46
CA TRP A 80 -9.36 -4.03 2.63
C TRP A 80 -8.41 -5.12 2.14
N ALA A 81 -7.43 -4.69 1.35
CA ALA A 81 -6.29 -5.49 0.93
C ALA A 81 -5.02 -4.61 0.93
N ILE A 82 -3.87 -5.21 0.63
CA ILE A 82 -2.62 -4.45 0.49
C ILE A 82 -1.99 -4.66 -0.88
N ALA A 83 -1.65 -3.54 -1.52
CA ALA A 83 -0.74 -3.51 -2.65
C ALA A 83 0.70 -3.28 -2.14
N SER A 84 1.56 -4.27 -2.33
CA SER A 84 3.01 -4.12 -2.18
C SER A 84 3.60 -3.75 -3.54
N VAL A 85 4.21 -2.57 -3.64
CA VAL A 85 4.75 -2.02 -4.87
C VAL A 85 6.26 -2.04 -4.81
N ASP A 86 6.86 -2.77 -5.75
CA ASP A 86 8.29 -2.72 -6.01
C ASP A 86 8.55 -1.66 -7.08
N LEU A 87 9.06 -0.50 -6.65
CA LEU A 87 9.44 0.61 -7.51
C LEU A 87 10.76 0.35 -8.23
N THR A 88 11.51 -0.72 -7.93
CA THR A 88 12.69 -1.11 -8.72
C THR A 88 12.23 -1.75 -10.03
N THR A 89 11.31 -2.70 -9.93
CA THR A 89 10.80 -3.48 -11.07
C THR A 89 9.54 -2.88 -11.69
N GLY A 90 8.88 -1.94 -11.00
CA GLY A 90 7.60 -1.38 -11.42
C GLY A 90 6.45 -2.38 -11.29
N SER A 91 6.48 -3.28 -10.29
CA SER A 91 5.48 -4.34 -10.12
C SER A 91 4.60 -4.13 -8.90
N ILE A 92 3.31 -4.46 -9.03
CA ILE A 92 2.35 -4.45 -7.93
C ILE A 92 2.01 -5.90 -7.56
N TYR A 93 2.18 -6.24 -6.29
CA TYR A 93 1.78 -7.51 -5.69
C TYR A 93 0.61 -7.26 -4.74
N LEU A 94 -0.57 -7.76 -5.10
CA LEU A 94 -1.78 -7.66 -4.27
C LEU A 94 -1.87 -8.86 -3.34
N MET A 95 -1.78 -8.61 -2.03
CA MET A 95 -2.12 -9.61 -1.01
C MET A 95 -3.54 -9.34 -0.54
N ASP A 96 -4.42 -10.30 -0.80
CA ASP A 96 -5.85 -10.18 -0.63
C ASP A 96 -6.34 -11.19 0.42
N PRO A 97 -6.74 -10.75 1.62
CA PRO A 97 -7.24 -11.65 2.65
C PRO A 97 -8.67 -12.13 2.35
N PHE A 98 -9.27 -11.78 1.20
CA PHE A 98 -10.62 -12.24 0.86
C PHE A 98 -10.63 -13.70 0.42
N ARG A 99 -11.36 -14.54 1.17
CA ARG A 99 -11.45 -15.98 0.87
C ARG A 99 -12.16 -16.30 -0.43
N GLN A 100 -13.07 -15.47 -0.91
CA GLN A 100 -13.75 -15.78 -2.17
C GLN A 100 -12.86 -15.42 -3.34
N GLU A 101 -12.85 -16.27 -4.36
CA GLU A 101 -12.13 -15.97 -5.59
C GLU A 101 -12.76 -14.77 -6.28
N VAL A 102 -11.95 -13.73 -6.51
CA VAL A 102 -12.36 -12.54 -7.26
C VAL A 102 -11.70 -12.60 -8.62
N PRO A 103 -12.47 -12.55 -9.73
CA PRO A 103 -11.90 -12.58 -11.07
C PRO A 103 -10.80 -11.54 -11.24
N PHE A 104 -9.66 -11.94 -11.83
CA PHE A 104 -8.49 -11.08 -12.02
C PHE A 104 -8.85 -9.72 -12.65
N ARG A 105 -9.77 -9.71 -13.63
CA ARG A 105 -10.27 -8.49 -14.28
C ARG A 105 -10.82 -7.46 -13.29
N HIS A 106 -11.51 -7.89 -12.23
CA HIS A 106 -12.08 -7.00 -11.23
C HIS A 106 -10.99 -6.37 -10.36
N ARG A 107 -10.02 -7.16 -9.88
CA ARG A 107 -8.87 -6.62 -9.13
C ARG A 107 -8.01 -5.70 -10.00
N LYS A 108 -7.84 -6.04 -11.28
CA LYS A 108 -7.15 -5.21 -12.28
C LYS A 108 -7.84 -3.86 -12.49
N MET A 109 -9.17 -3.81 -12.51
CA MET A 109 -9.95 -2.57 -12.58
C MET A 109 -9.85 -1.76 -11.28
N GLN A 110 -10.03 -2.41 -10.13
CA GLN A 110 -9.95 -1.73 -8.83
C GLN A 110 -8.59 -1.09 -8.59
N LEU A 111 -7.50 -1.74 -9.05
CA LEU A 111 -6.15 -1.18 -8.96
C LEU A 111 -5.72 -0.40 -10.21
N ALA A 112 -6.63 -0.04 -11.11
CA ALA A 112 -6.27 0.70 -12.33
C ALA A 112 -5.60 2.03 -11.99
N CYS A 113 -6.10 2.77 -11.00
CA CYS A 113 -5.49 4.03 -10.57
C CYS A 113 -4.01 3.82 -10.18
N LEU A 114 -3.69 2.86 -9.31
CA LEU A 114 -2.31 2.56 -8.95
C LEU A 114 -1.47 2.09 -10.14
N ARG A 115 -2.05 1.28 -11.04
CA ARG A 115 -1.32 0.75 -12.19
C ARG A 115 -0.95 1.83 -13.19
N TYR A 116 -1.81 2.81 -13.44
CA TYR A 116 -1.61 3.82 -14.49
C TYR A 116 -1.12 5.16 -13.97
N PHE A 117 -1.57 5.60 -12.80
CA PHE A 117 -1.19 6.91 -12.25
C PHE A 117 0.14 6.87 -11.54
N LEU A 118 0.40 5.85 -10.73
CA LEU A 118 1.66 5.78 -9.97
C LEU A 118 2.90 5.87 -10.89
N PRO A 119 2.97 5.17 -12.04
CA PRO A 119 4.11 5.31 -12.96
C PRO A 119 4.24 6.74 -13.52
N SER A 120 3.13 7.36 -13.93
CA SER A 120 3.12 8.73 -14.42
C SER A 120 3.59 9.72 -13.35
N MET A 121 3.20 9.52 -12.10
CA MET A 121 3.66 10.34 -10.97
C MET A 121 5.16 10.18 -10.73
N LEU A 122 5.66 8.94 -10.71
CA LEU A 122 7.08 8.66 -10.54
C LEU A 122 7.92 9.25 -11.67
N HIS A 123 7.40 9.22 -12.90
CA HIS A 123 8.01 9.86 -14.05
C HIS A 123 8.06 11.38 -13.91
N ALA A 124 6.93 12.03 -13.60
CA ALA A 124 6.85 13.48 -13.43
C ALA A 124 7.76 14.00 -12.30
N LEU A 125 7.99 13.20 -11.27
CA LEU A 125 8.88 13.53 -10.15
C LEU A 125 10.37 13.23 -10.42
N ASP A 126 10.68 12.66 -11.58
CA ASP A 126 12.00 12.13 -11.92
C ASP A 126 12.54 11.19 -10.83
N PHE A 127 11.66 10.33 -10.29
CA PHE A 127 11.97 9.49 -9.12
C PHE A 127 13.18 8.59 -9.36
N HIS A 128 13.25 7.97 -10.54
CA HIS A 128 14.31 7.04 -10.94
C HIS A 128 15.58 7.77 -11.39
N GLY A 129 15.46 8.82 -12.20
CA GLY A 129 16.61 9.57 -12.71
C GLY A 129 17.42 10.23 -11.59
N ARG A 130 16.73 10.76 -10.56
CA ARG A 130 17.38 11.32 -9.36
C ARG A 130 18.10 10.30 -8.49
N ARG A 131 17.71 9.02 -8.55
CA ARG A 131 18.20 7.97 -7.63
C ARG A 131 19.34 7.13 -8.19
N ARG A 132 19.81 7.40 -9.43
CA ARG A 132 20.96 6.77 -10.12
C ARG A 132 21.48 5.49 -9.45
N ARG A 133 20.73 4.39 -9.60
CA ARG A 133 21.36 3.07 -9.67
C ARG A 133 21.55 2.80 -11.15
N GLY A 134 22.80 2.65 -11.55
CA GLY A 134 23.17 2.28 -12.90
C GLY A 134 22.35 1.09 -13.39
N ASP A 135 21.97 1.15 -14.66
CA ASP A 135 21.45 0.04 -15.45
C ASP A 135 19.96 -0.34 -15.31
N MET A 136 19.12 0.48 -14.68
CA MET A 136 17.66 0.31 -14.86
C MET A 136 17.20 1.00 -16.14
N THR A 137 17.19 0.25 -17.24
CA THR A 137 16.63 0.62 -18.56
C THR A 137 15.10 0.63 -18.60
N TYR A 138 14.42 0.82 -17.46
CA TYR A 138 12.96 0.95 -17.49
C TYR A 138 12.57 2.33 -18.00
N THR A 139 12.31 2.42 -19.29
CA THR A 139 11.60 3.54 -19.90
C THR A 139 10.18 3.56 -19.33
N LEU A 140 9.99 4.24 -18.19
CA LEU A 140 8.72 4.49 -17.49
C LEU A 140 7.68 5.25 -18.32
N GLN A 141 7.88 5.39 -19.62
CA GLN A 141 6.96 6.08 -20.49
C GLN A 141 5.70 5.23 -20.67
N ASN A 142 4.66 5.63 -19.95
CA ASN A 142 3.25 5.38 -20.23
C ASN A 142 2.76 3.92 -20.18
N LYS A 143 3.51 2.99 -19.57
CA LYS A 143 3.04 1.62 -19.36
C LYS A 143 2.49 1.42 -17.96
N PRO A 144 1.33 0.73 -17.81
CA PRO A 144 0.82 0.42 -16.50
C PRO A 144 1.71 -0.60 -15.80
N PHE A 145 1.92 -0.43 -14.49
CA PHE A 145 2.58 -1.46 -13.68
C PHE A 145 1.85 -2.80 -13.80
N PRO A 146 2.56 -3.92 -14.05
CA PRO A 146 1.98 -5.25 -13.95
C PRO A 146 1.40 -5.48 -12.56
N LEU A 147 0.26 -6.19 -12.54
CA LEU A 147 -0.42 -6.60 -11.32
C LEU A 147 -0.29 -8.11 -11.17
N ASN A 148 0.30 -8.54 -10.07
CA ASN A 148 0.38 -9.91 -9.64
C ASN A 148 -0.51 -10.10 -8.41
N ILE A 149 -1.45 -11.04 -8.46
CA ILE A 149 -2.21 -11.43 -7.26
C ILE A 149 -1.40 -12.50 -6.55
N VAL A 150 -1.05 -12.24 -5.28
CA VAL A 150 -0.33 -13.22 -4.46
C VAL A 150 -1.26 -14.40 -4.20
N SER A 151 -0.70 -15.61 -4.33
CA SER A 151 -1.47 -16.84 -4.18
C SER A 151 -2.12 -16.95 -2.80
N ARG A 152 -3.34 -17.49 -2.76
CA ARG A 152 -4.20 -17.51 -1.55
C ARG A 152 -3.68 -18.42 -0.45
N ASP A 153 -2.90 -19.45 -0.78
CA ASP A 153 -2.16 -20.28 0.17
C ASP A 153 -1.04 -19.53 0.90
N ARG A 154 -0.61 -18.38 0.35
CA ARG A 154 0.46 -17.55 0.90
C ARG A 154 -0.06 -16.33 1.66
N VAL A 155 -1.37 -16.18 1.83
CA VAL A 155 -1.99 -15.04 2.52
C VAL A 155 -3.06 -15.56 3.46
N PRO A 156 -2.98 -15.33 4.79
CA PRO A 156 -4.05 -15.70 5.69
C PRO A 156 -5.39 -15.13 5.24
N GLN A 157 -6.37 -16.02 5.15
CA GLN A 157 -7.68 -15.72 4.57
C GLN A 157 -8.70 -15.42 5.68
N GLN A 158 -9.59 -14.48 5.39
CA GLN A 158 -10.71 -14.11 6.22
C GLN A 158 -11.93 -14.97 5.89
N ASP A 159 -12.55 -15.56 6.91
CA ASP A 159 -13.76 -16.38 6.74
C ASP A 159 -15.05 -15.63 7.08
N ARG A 160 -14.99 -14.67 8.01
CA ARG A 160 -16.17 -13.91 8.47
C ARG A 160 -16.09 -12.46 8.01
N GLY A 161 -17.20 -11.87 7.58
CA GLY A 161 -17.25 -10.45 7.20
C GLY A 161 -16.71 -9.52 8.30
N GLY A 162 -15.97 -8.47 7.91
CA GLY A 162 -15.51 -7.40 8.82
C GLY A 162 -14.05 -7.47 9.31
N ASN A 163 -13.32 -8.58 9.11
CA ASN A 163 -11.93 -8.71 9.55
C ASN A 163 -10.86 -8.35 8.49
N CYS A 164 -11.25 -8.02 7.24
CA CYS A 164 -10.30 -7.69 6.15
C CYS A 164 -9.31 -6.59 6.54
N GLY A 165 -9.77 -5.58 7.26
CA GLY A 165 -8.93 -4.48 7.76
C GLY A 165 -7.88 -4.95 8.76
N ALA A 166 -8.25 -5.86 9.68
CA ALA A 166 -7.34 -6.41 10.68
C ALA A 166 -6.30 -7.34 10.03
N HIS A 167 -6.71 -8.22 9.12
CA HIS A 167 -5.79 -9.03 8.31
C HIS A 167 -4.81 -8.16 7.52
N THR A 168 -5.31 -7.10 6.87
CA THR A 168 -4.47 -6.16 6.11
C THR A 168 -3.44 -5.48 7.00
N LEU A 169 -3.83 -5.02 8.19
CA LEU A 169 -2.89 -4.43 9.15
C LEU A 169 -1.86 -5.45 9.65
N ARG A 170 -2.26 -6.70 9.86
CA ARG A 170 -1.37 -7.77 10.31
C ARG A 170 -0.35 -8.15 9.24
N LEU A 171 -0.76 -8.21 7.98
CA LEU A 171 0.16 -8.36 6.83
C LEU A 171 1.20 -7.25 6.81
N ILE A 172 0.79 -5.99 6.97
CA ILE A 172 1.73 -4.84 7.02
C ILE A 172 2.72 -4.99 8.18
N GLU A 173 2.25 -5.38 9.36
CA GLU A 173 3.10 -5.61 10.53
C GLU A 173 4.16 -6.70 10.24
N TYR A 174 3.79 -7.81 9.61
CA TYR A 174 4.73 -8.89 9.26
C TYR A 174 5.73 -8.45 8.19
N LEU A 175 5.26 -7.83 7.11
CA LEU A 175 6.10 -7.36 6.01
C LEU A 175 7.13 -6.33 6.51
N THR A 176 6.70 -5.42 7.38
CA THR A 176 7.59 -4.41 7.97
C THR A 176 8.58 -5.01 8.97
N ALA A 177 8.23 -6.13 9.61
CA ALA A 177 9.11 -6.95 10.44
C ALA A 177 10.01 -7.89 9.63
N ASN A 178 10.01 -7.80 8.30
CA ASN A 178 10.75 -8.69 7.39
C ASN A 178 10.45 -10.18 7.64
N ARG A 179 9.18 -10.49 7.94
CA ARG A 179 8.69 -11.86 8.07
C ARG A 179 8.06 -12.28 6.75
N ASP A 180 8.52 -13.40 6.22
CA ASP A 180 8.08 -14.02 4.97
C ASP A 180 6.99 -15.09 5.18
N THR A 181 6.88 -15.60 6.41
CA THR A 181 5.88 -16.59 6.81
C THR A 181 4.80 -15.93 7.65
N PHE A 182 3.55 -16.06 7.19
CA PHE A 182 2.38 -15.54 7.89
C PHE A 182 1.73 -16.66 8.70
N ASP A 183 1.93 -16.60 10.01
CA ASP A 183 1.45 -17.61 10.96
C ASP A 183 0.36 -16.99 11.83
N TRP A 184 -0.85 -16.92 11.28
CA TRP A 184 -2.08 -16.66 12.01
C TRP A 184 -3.29 -17.13 11.21
N SER A 185 -4.39 -17.35 11.91
CA SER A 185 -5.67 -17.79 11.36
C SER A 185 -6.79 -16.77 11.65
N GLU A 186 -7.95 -16.96 11.02
CA GLU A 186 -9.15 -16.18 11.31
C GLU A 186 -9.58 -16.29 12.79
N ASN A 187 -9.36 -17.44 13.43
CA ASN A 187 -9.76 -17.67 14.82
C ASN A 187 -9.01 -16.75 15.80
N GLU A 188 -7.81 -16.31 15.43
CA GLU A 188 -6.98 -15.41 16.24
C GLU A 188 -7.32 -13.92 16.01
N MET A 189 -8.19 -13.60 15.03
CA MET A 189 -8.53 -12.21 14.71
C MET A 189 -9.18 -11.45 15.86
N GLY A 190 -9.91 -12.12 16.74
CA GLY A 190 -10.48 -11.49 17.94
C GLY A 190 -9.38 -10.89 18.82
N THR A 191 -8.43 -11.73 19.24
CA THR A 191 -7.28 -11.33 20.07
C THR A 191 -6.37 -10.35 19.34
N ILE A 192 -6.13 -10.53 18.04
CA ILE A 192 -5.30 -9.61 17.24
C ILE A 192 -5.94 -8.22 17.17
N ARG A 193 -7.27 -8.13 16.98
CA ARG A 193 -7.99 -6.85 16.97
C ARG A 193 -7.96 -6.17 18.34
N GLU A 194 -8.10 -6.94 19.41
CA GLU A 194 -7.99 -6.42 20.77
C GLU A 194 -6.60 -5.84 21.03
N LYS A 195 -5.54 -6.58 20.68
CA LYS A 195 -4.16 -6.07 20.71
C LYS A 195 -4.04 -4.75 19.93
N MET A 196 -4.53 -4.70 18.69
CA MET A 196 -4.47 -3.50 17.86
C MET A 196 -5.20 -2.31 18.51
N ALA A 197 -6.37 -2.55 19.11
CA ALA A 197 -7.15 -1.51 19.78
C ALA A 197 -6.43 -0.97 21.03
N VAL A 198 -5.88 -1.86 21.86
CA VAL A 198 -5.07 -1.49 23.03
C VAL A 198 -3.84 -0.68 22.61
N GLU A 199 -3.15 -1.09 21.55
CA GLU A 199 -1.99 -0.35 21.04
C GLU A 199 -2.37 1.05 20.56
N VAL A 200 -3.48 1.19 19.84
CA VAL A 200 -4.00 2.51 19.44
C VAL A 200 -4.34 3.37 20.66
N PHE A 201 -5.04 2.81 21.64
CA PHE A 201 -5.42 3.52 22.86
C PHE A 201 -4.22 3.97 23.69
N CYS A 202 -3.21 3.12 23.83
CA CYS A 202 -1.99 3.47 24.59
C CYS A 202 -1.16 4.54 23.87
N ASN A 203 -1.15 4.56 22.52
CA ASN A 203 -0.41 5.55 21.75
C ASN A 203 -1.21 6.84 21.48
N SER A 204 -2.55 6.83 21.62
CA SER A 204 -3.36 8.04 21.39
C SER A 204 -3.14 9.11 22.45
N LYS A 205 -2.70 8.73 23.65
CA LYS A 205 -2.29 9.67 24.71
C LYS A 205 -1.10 10.55 24.30
N ASP A 206 -0.21 10.02 23.47
CA ASP A 206 0.90 10.79 22.89
C ASP A 206 0.42 11.79 21.82
N TRP A 207 -0.77 11.61 21.24
CA TRP A 207 -1.29 12.45 20.15
C TRP A 207 -2.00 13.71 20.64
N THR A 208 -2.49 13.69 21.89
CA THR A 208 -3.14 14.86 22.52
C THR A 208 -2.16 15.77 23.25
N SER A 209 -0.87 15.41 23.26
CA SER A 209 0.19 16.09 24.01
C SER A 209 1.04 17.03 23.13
N SER A 210 0.61 17.29 21.89
CA SER A 210 1.32 18.07 20.87
C SER A 210 0.52 19.27 20.40
#